data_AF-A0A7J4K9Z8-F1
#
_entry.id   AF-A0A7J4K9Z8-F1
#
_cell.length_a   1.000
_cell.length_b   1.000
_cell.length_c   1.000
_cell.angle_alpha   90.00
_cell.angle_beta   90.00
_cell.angle_gamma   90.00
#
_symmetry.space_group_name_H-M   'P 1'
#
loop_
_entity.id
_entity.type
_entity.pdbx_description
1 polymer ?
#
loop_
_entity_poly.entity_id
_entity_poly.type
_entity_poly.pdbx_seq_one_letter_code
_entity_poly.pdbx_strand_id
1 'polypeptide(L)' 'VVVAGGSKTDDRSTMELIEGAMQGGAAGISIGRNAFQHRRPDRFVRAAGLIVHEGKTADEACELLRE' A
#
# COMPACT_ATOMS: atom_id res chain seq x y z
N VAL A 1 15.18 1.16 -6.79
CA VAL A 1 14.80 -0.01 -5.94
C VAL A 1 13.29 -0.10 -5.90
N VAL A 2 12.72 -1.30 -5.88
CA VAL A 2 11.27 -1.55 -5.69
C VAL A 2 11.10 -2.49 -4.50
N VAL A 3 10.13 -2.22 -3.63
CA VAL A 3 9.92 -3.01 -2.39
C VAL A 3 8.82 -4.06 -2.58
N ALA A 4 9.10 -5.30 -2.19
CA ALA A 4 8.14 -6.40 -2.26
C ALA A 4 7.23 -6.43 -1.03
N GLY A 5 5.94 -6.76 -1.24
CA GLY A 5 4.93 -6.72 -0.19
C GLY A 5 4.97 -7.85 0.85
N GLY A 6 5.85 -8.84 0.69
CA GLY A 6 5.97 -9.93 1.66
C GLY A 6 4.71 -10.80 1.78
N SER A 7 4.53 -11.40 2.96
CA SER A 7 3.37 -12.21 3.33
C SER A 7 2.13 -11.36 3.49
N LYS A 8 0.94 -11.99 3.48
CA LYS A 8 -0.30 -11.27 3.74
C LYS A 8 -0.28 -10.71 5.17
N THR A 9 -0.55 -9.42 5.29
CA THR A 9 -0.68 -8.68 6.55
C THR A 9 -2.01 -7.94 6.56
N ASP A 10 -2.31 -7.23 7.63
CA ASP A 10 -3.45 -6.31 7.65
C ASP A 10 -3.17 -5.07 6.77
N ASP A 11 -4.25 -4.36 6.44
CA ASP A 11 -4.20 -3.21 5.53
C ASP A 11 -3.30 -2.09 6.06
N ARG A 12 -3.38 -1.81 7.36
CA ARG A 12 -2.61 -0.73 7.99
C ARG A 12 -1.12 -1.01 7.91
N SER A 13 -0.69 -2.20 8.34
CA SER A 13 0.71 -2.62 8.26
C SER A 13 1.24 -2.55 6.81
N THR A 14 0.40 -2.90 5.84
CA THR A 14 0.80 -2.86 4.43
C THR A 14 0.95 -1.43 3.91
N MET A 15 0.04 -0.52 4.27
CA MET A 15 0.13 0.89 3.88
C MET A 15 1.34 1.58 4.53
N GLU A 16 1.65 1.28 5.79
CA GLU A 16 2.85 1.80 6.47
C GLU A 16 4.14 1.30 5.81
N LEU A 17 4.18 0.04 5.38
CA LEU A 17 5.31 -0.49 4.62
C LEU A 17 5.50 0.25 3.29
N ILE A 18 4.40 0.54 2.58
CA ILE A 18 4.44 1.27 1.31
C ILE A 18 4.91 2.71 1.55
N GLU A 19 4.36 3.40 2.54
CA GLU A 19 4.76 4.76 2.91
C GLU A 19 6.25 4.83 3.29
N GLY A 20 6.69 3.95 4.20
CA GLY A 20 8.09 3.87 4.60
C GLY A 20 9.03 3.56 3.44
N ALA A 21 8.60 2.71 2.49
CA ALA A 21 9.36 2.44 1.27
C ALA A 21 9.53 3.71 0.41
N MET A 22 8.45 4.46 0.20
CA MET A 22 8.50 5.71 -0.58
C MET A 22 9.34 6.78 0.13
N GLN A 23 9.19 6.95 1.45
CA GLN A 23 10.01 7.85 2.26
C GLN A 23 11.50 7.46 2.23
N GLY A 24 11.81 6.17 2.14
CA GLY A 24 13.15 5.63 1.97
C GLY A 24 13.74 5.81 0.56
N GLY A 25 13.04 6.45 -0.37
CA GLY A 25 13.50 6.70 -1.73
C GLY A 25 13.32 5.51 -2.68
N ALA A 26 12.40 4.58 -2.37
CA ALA A 26 12.02 3.56 -3.34
C ALA A 26 11.37 4.20 -4.58
N ALA A 27 11.59 3.58 -5.74
CA ALA A 27 10.96 3.99 -7.00
C ALA A 27 9.51 3.46 -7.12
N GLY A 28 9.08 2.58 -6.20
CA GLY A 28 7.75 1.99 -6.18
C GLY A 28 7.70 0.68 -5.41
N ILE A 29 6.61 -0.07 -5.63
CA ILE A 29 6.29 -1.31 -4.91
C ILE A 29 5.93 -2.46 -5.86
N SER A 30 6.13 -3.70 -5.40
CA SER A 30 5.68 -4.93 -6.03
C SER A 30 4.88 -5.75 -5.02
N ILE A 31 3.58 -5.48 -4.96
CA ILE A 31 2.65 -6.09 -3.98
C ILE A 31 1.76 -7.12 -4.68
N GLY A 32 1.88 -8.39 -4.30
CA GLY A 32 1.03 -9.48 -4.77
C GLY A 32 -0.07 -9.85 -3.78
N ARG A 33 0.28 -10.69 -2.78
CA ARG A 33 -0.67 -11.32 -1.84
C ARG A 33 -1.60 -10.32 -1.16
N ASN A 34 -1.07 -9.19 -0.68
CA ASN A 34 -1.88 -8.15 -0.04
C ASN A 34 -2.90 -7.50 -0.98
N ALA A 35 -2.68 -7.48 -2.30
CA ALA A 35 -3.64 -6.97 -3.27
C ALA A 35 -4.67 -8.03 -3.67
N PHE A 36 -4.24 -9.16 -4.27
CA PHE A 36 -5.18 -10.12 -4.85
C PHE A 36 -5.94 -10.96 -3.82
N GLN A 37 -5.46 -11.04 -2.57
CA GLN A 37 -6.17 -11.71 -1.47
C GLN A 37 -6.96 -10.73 -0.59
N HIS A 38 -7.00 -9.43 -0.94
CA HIS A 38 -7.81 -8.46 -0.25
C HIS A 38 -9.29 -8.66 -0.56
N ARG A 39 -10.20 -8.31 0.37
CA ARG A 39 -11.65 -8.39 0.11
C ARG A 39 -12.12 -7.41 -0.97
N ARG A 40 -11.38 -6.30 -1.11
CA ARG A 40 -11.61 -5.23 -2.09
C ARG A 40 -10.30 -4.90 -2.81
N PRO A 41 -9.82 -5.73 -3.75
CA PRO A 41 -8.54 -5.53 -4.42
C PRO A 41 -8.45 -4.18 -5.14
N ASP A 42 -9.57 -3.71 -5.70
CA ASP A 42 -9.73 -2.40 -6.33
C ASP A 42 -9.37 -1.25 -5.38
N ARG A 43 -9.95 -1.26 -4.17
CA ARG A 43 -9.68 -0.23 -3.16
C ARG A 43 -8.27 -0.32 -2.61
N PHE A 44 -7.76 -1.53 -2.39
CA PHE A 44 -6.39 -1.75 -1.94
C PHE A 44 -5.37 -1.16 -2.92
N VAL A 45 -5.49 -1.47 -4.22
CA VAL A 45 -4.55 -0.96 -5.23
C VAL A 45 -4.64 0.55 -5.34
N ARG A 46 -5.85 1.13 -5.22
CA ARG A 46 -6.02 2.59 -5.25
C ARG A 46 -5.42 3.26 -4.02
N ALA A 47 -5.59 2.70 -2.82
CA ALA A 47 -4.97 3.19 -1.60
C ALA A 47 -3.42 3.17 -1.70
N ALA A 48 -2.85 2.08 -2.18
CA ALA A 48 -1.41 2.00 -2.43
C ALA A 48 -0.95 3.04 -3.48
N GLY A 49 -1.73 3.27 -4.52
CA GLY A 49 -1.46 4.27 -5.55
C GLY A 49 -1.42 5.70 -5.02
N LEU A 50 -2.30 6.06 -4.07
CA LEU A 50 -2.28 7.35 -3.40
C LEU A 50 -0.93 7.62 -2.71
N ILE A 51 -0.36 6.61 -2.06
CA ILE A 51 0.94 6.74 -1.40
C ILE A 51 2.07 6.86 -2.44
N VAL A 52 2.09 5.95 -3.42
CA VAL A 52 3.18 5.86 -4.40
C VAL A 52 3.23 7.06 -5.35
N HIS A 53 2.09 7.61 -5.74
CA HIS A 53 2.00 8.64 -6.78
C HIS A 53 1.60 10.01 -6.27
N GLU A 54 0.87 10.10 -5.14
CA GLU A 54 0.32 11.36 -4.63
C GLU A 54 0.93 11.79 -3.29
N GLY A 55 1.85 10.99 -2.73
CA GLY A 55 2.54 11.32 -1.47
C GLY A 55 1.61 11.32 -0.24
N LYS A 56 0.49 10.60 -0.32
CA LYS A 56 -0.43 10.42 0.80
C LYS A 56 0.18 9.55 1.89
N THR A 57 -0.23 9.81 3.14
CA THR A 57 0.15 9.00 4.30
C THR A 57 -0.62 7.68 4.33
N ALA A 58 -0.12 6.69 5.07
CA ALA A 58 -0.82 5.43 5.31
C ALA A 58 -2.19 5.66 5.98
N ASP A 59 -2.28 6.65 6.88
CA ASP A 59 -3.52 7.05 7.55
C ASP A 59 -4.61 7.49 6.56
N GLU A 60 -4.26 8.42 5.66
CA GLU A 60 -5.15 8.91 4.60
C GLU A 60 -5.54 7.78 3.63
N ALA A 61 -4.58 6.94 3.24
CA ALA A 61 -4.84 5.82 2.34
C ALA A 61 -5.81 4.79 2.95
N CYS A 62 -5.70 4.54 4.26
CA CYS A 62 -6.59 3.63 4.99
C CYS A 62 -8.04 4.14 5.09
N GLU A 63 -8.31 5.44 4.91
CA GLU A 63 -9.70 5.93 4.84
C GLU A 63 -10.47 5.28 3.68
N LEU A 64 -9.81 5.06 2.53
CA LEU A 64 -10.42 4.42 1.36
C LEU A 64 -10.80 2.94 1.60
N LEU A 65 -10.21 2.30 2.62
CA LEU A 65 -10.41 0.89 2.95
C LEU A 65 -11.47 0.68 4.04
N ARG A 66 -11.89 1.75 4.74
CA ARG A 66 -12.87 1.70 5.83
C ARG A 66 -14.33 1.70 5.34
N GLU A 67 -14.56 2.10 4.10
CA GLU A 67 -15.86 2.04 3.41
C GLU A 67 -16.05 0.73 2.64
#